data_AF-A0A5J6LPG4-F1
#
_entry.id   AF-A0A5J6LPG4-F1
#
_cell.length_a   1.000
_cell.length_b   1.000
_cell.length_c   1.000
_cell.angle_alpha   90.00
_cell.angle_beta   90.00
_cell.angle_gamma   90.00
#
_symmetry.space_group_name_H-M   'P 1'
#
loop_
_entity.id
_entity.type
_entity.pdbx_description
1 polymer ?
#
loop_
_entity_poly.entity_id
_entity_poly.type
_entity_poly.pdbx_seq_one_letter_code
_entity_poly.pdbx_strand_id
1 'polypeptide(L)'
;MGKIIEFIFTRVYVAMLVTGIFWVLTICGGVLLGVGPASATIMSLYAENGMTYKDYHWSRAWELFKENLRPANQVFYTFFAIEGVLLYGMYLIVQIPHLNFFQILVLLFNLVFLLVAPLAYAVYLKLQVHFDLSYANSIKLSLIGMLLDIRPVLKLILGTALLGVISYYMPALLFFVLIGVWHFFVNDIFDPVYQNIHEKLVS
;
A
#
# COMPACT_ATOMS: atom_id res chain seq x y z
N MET A 1 -21.52 22.17 -15.15
CA MET A 1 -20.28 21.59 -15.72
C MET A 1 -19.02 22.03 -14.99
N GLY A 2 -18.82 23.32 -14.66
CA GLY A 2 -17.60 23.80 -13.97
C GLY A 2 -17.21 23.06 -12.68
N LYS A 3 -18.16 22.82 -11.77
CA LYS A 3 -17.89 22.12 -10.48
C LYS A 3 -17.42 20.66 -10.64
N ILE A 4 -17.91 19.94 -11.67
CA ILE A 4 -17.51 18.55 -11.92
C ILE A 4 -16.10 18.50 -12.50
N ILE A 5 -15.79 19.41 -13.41
CA ILE A 5 -14.45 19.53 -14.00
C ILE A 5 -13.44 19.90 -12.91
N GLU A 6 -13.76 20.86 -12.06
CA GLU A 6 -12.93 21.28 -10.93
C GLU A 6 -12.68 20.13 -9.93
N PHE A 7 -13.72 19.33 -9.64
CA PHE A 7 -13.59 18.15 -8.78
C PHE A 7 -12.64 17.10 -9.36
N ILE A 8 -12.82 16.73 -10.64
CA ILE A 8 -11.97 15.73 -11.31
C ILE A 8 -10.54 16.26 -11.42
N PHE A 9 -10.38 17.52 -11.84
CA PHE A 9 -9.08 18.16 -11.99
C PHE A 9 -8.31 18.15 -10.67
N THR A 10 -8.95 18.54 -9.57
CA THR A 10 -8.30 18.57 -8.25
C THR A 10 -7.80 17.19 -7.83
N ARG A 11 -8.62 16.14 -8.00
CA ARG A 11 -8.20 14.76 -7.66
C ARG A 11 -7.01 14.29 -8.47
N VAL A 12 -7.04 14.52 -9.78
CA VAL A 12 -5.93 14.13 -10.67
C VAL A 12 -4.68 14.95 -10.33
N TYR A 13 -4.83 16.24 -10.06
CA TYR A 13 -3.72 17.12 -9.71
C TYR A 13 -3.04 16.72 -8.39
N VAL A 14 -3.83 16.45 -7.33
CA VAL A 14 -3.29 15.98 -6.04
C VAL A 14 -2.63 14.61 -6.22
N ALA A 15 -3.23 13.70 -7.00
CA ALA A 15 -2.62 12.41 -7.31
C ALA A 15 -1.28 12.55 -8.04
N MET A 16 -1.17 13.51 -8.97
CA MET A 16 0.09 13.83 -9.64
C MET A 16 1.15 14.35 -8.68
N LEU A 17 0.76 15.31 -7.84
CA LEU A 17 1.64 15.92 -6.86
C LEU A 17 2.17 14.88 -5.86
N VAL A 18 1.28 14.04 -5.34
CA VAL A 18 1.63 12.94 -4.43
C VAL A 18 2.54 11.91 -5.10
N THR A 19 2.26 11.54 -6.35
CA THR A 19 3.11 10.62 -7.11
C THR A 19 4.52 11.21 -7.33
N GLY A 20 4.60 12.51 -7.63
CA GLY A 20 5.88 13.21 -7.74
C GLY A 20 6.67 13.18 -6.44
N ILE A 21 6.02 13.52 -5.31
CA ILE A 21 6.63 13.44 -3.97
C ILE A 21 7.14 12.02 -3.70
N PHE A 22 6.32 11.00 -3.97
CA PHE A 22 6.69 9.60 -3.77
C PHE A 22 7.99 9.24 -4.51
N TRP A 23 8.11 9.60 -5.79
CA TRP A 23 9.29 9.27 -6.58
C TRP A 23 10.54 10.00 -6.10
N VAL A 24 10.43 11.29 -5.78
CA VAL A 24 11.58 12.05 -5.26
C VAL A 24 12.07 11.45 -3.94
N LEU A 25 11.15 11.18 -3.00
CA LEU A 25 11.49 10.57 -1.71
C LEU A 25 12.07 9.15 -1.89
N THR A 26 11.50 8.36 -2.81
CA THR A 26 12.02 7.03 -3.13
C THR A 26 13.47 7.11 -3.61
N ILE A 27 13.79 8.06 -4.48
CA ILE A 27 15.17 8.29 -4.96
C ILE A 27 16.07 8.75 -3.81
N CYS A 28 15.61 9.66 -2.94
CA CYS A 28 16.37 10.10 -1.77
C CYS A 28 16.74 8.94 -0.81
N GLY A 29 15.88 7.91 -0.71
CA GLY A 29 16.14 6.69 0.05
C GLY A 29 16.97 5.63 -0.70
N GLY A 30 17.53 5.94 -1.87
CA GLY A 30 18.30 4.99 -2.68
C GLY A 30 17.43 3.89 -3.32
N VAL A 31 16.16 4.19 -3.61
CA VAL A 31 15.10 3.29 -4.10
C VAL A 31 14.74 2.21 -3.09
N LEU A 32 15.69 1.35 -2.72
CA LEU A 32 15.49 0.23 -1.81
C LEU A 32 14.92 0.70 -0.46
N LEU A 33 15.64 1.58 0.25
CA LEU A 33 15.17 2.09 1.54
C LEU A 33 14.15 3.23 1.40
N GLY A 34 13.80 3.61 0.17
CA GLY A 34 12.94 4.75 -0.12
C GLY A 34 11.46 4.40 -0.31
N VAL A 35 11.15 3.26 -0.94
CA VAL A 35 9.77 2.91 -1.34
C VAL A 35 8.82 2.83 -0.14
N GLY A 36 9.19 2.09 0.91
CA GLY A 36 8.35 1.92 2.10
C GLY A 36 8.05 3.25 2.80
N PRO A 37 9.08 4.02 3.20
CA PRO A 37 8.91 5.32 3.84
C PRO A 37 8.21 6.34 2.96
N ALA A 38 8.50 6.40 1.64
CA ALA A 38 7.81 7.29 0.72
C ALA A 38 6.31 6.97 0.63
N SER A 39 5.95 5.69 0.59
CA SER A 39 4.56 5.21 0.61
C SER A 39 3.84 5.61 1.91
N ALA A 40 4.47 5.41 3.07
CA ALA A 40 3.92 5.84 4.35
C ALA A 40 3.77 7.38 4.43
N THR A 41 4.76 8.13 3.96
CA THR A 41 4.73 9.60 3.93
C THR A 41 3.56 10.13 3.13
N ILE A 42 3.31 9.61 1.93
CA ILE A 42 2.21 10.12 1.10
C ILE A 42 0.84 9.75 1.65
N MET A 43 0.72 8.62 2.37
CA MET A 43 -0.48 8.30 3.14
C MET A 43 -0.72 9.32 4.24
N SER A 44 0.32 9.67 5.00
CA SER A 44 0.24 10.69 6.07
C SER A 44 -0.12 12.07 5.51
N LEU A 45 0.52 12.51 4.42
CA LEU A 45 0.21 13.79 3.77
C LEU A 45 -1.25 13.85 3.29
N TYR A 46 -1.77 12.74 2.74
CA TYR A 46 -3.15 12.68 2.29
C TYR A 46 -4.15 12.70 3.45
N ALA A 47 -3.86 12.00 4.55
CA ALA A 47 -4.72 12.05 5.73
C ALA A 47 -4.69 13.43 6.41
N GLU A 48 -3.55 14.12 6.41
CA GLU A 48 -3.39 15.47 6.97
C GLU A 48 -4.14 16.54 6.14
N ASN A 49 -4.03 16.48 4.80
CA ASN A 49 -4.42 17.60 3.93
C ASN A 49 -5.60 17.28 2.99
N GLY A 50 -5.99 16.01 2.87
CA GLY A 50 -7.03 15.57 1.94
C GLY A 50 -6.75 16.01 0.51
N MET A 51 -7.74 16.62 -0.14
CA MET A 51 -7.65 17.10 -1.53
C MET A 51 -7.14 18.54 -1.65
N THR A 52 -6.72 19.18 -0.55
CA THR A 52 -6.25 20.56 -0.57
C THR A 52 -4.78 20.62 -1.00
N TYR A 53 -4.52 20.61 -2.31
CA TYR A 53 -3.16 20.53 -2.87
C TYR A 53 -2.19 21.62 -2.39
N LYS A 54 -2.69 22.78 -1.95
CA LYS A 54 -1.87 23.92 -1.51
C LYS A 54 -1.13 23.66 -0.20
N ASP A 55 -1.66 22.76 0.62
CA ASP A 55 -1.12 22.46 1.94
C ASP A 55 -0.05 21.35 1.89
N TYR A 56 0.19 20.79 0.70
CA TYR A 56 1.25 19.81 0.48
C TYR A 56 2.61 20.51 0.38
N HIS A 57 3.30 20.62 1.51
CA HIS A 57 4.62 21.23 1.59
C HIS A 57 5.75 20.20 1.57
N TRP A 58 6.80 20.48 0.79
CA TRP A 58 7.98 19.63 0.71
C TRP A 58 8.69 19.45 2.07
N SER A 59 8.75 20.50 2.88
CA SER A 59 9.35 20.44 4.23
C SER A 59 8.66 19.40 5.11
N ARG A 60 7.31 19.37 5.08
CA ARG A 60 6.50 18.40 5.83
C ARG A 60 6.67 16.99 5.26
N ALA A 61 6.67 16.85 3.94
CA ALA A 61 6.94 15.55 3.29
C ALA A 61 8.31 14.99 3.69
N TRP A 62 9.35 15.84 3.74
CA TRP A 62 10.69 15.44 4.13
C TRP A 62 10.81 15.08 5.61
N GLU A 63 10.10 15.77 6.49
CA GLU A 63 10.00 15.43 7.91
C GLU A 63 9.36 14.06 8.11
N LEU A 64 8.16 13.86 7.56
CA LEU A 64 7.44 12.58 7.59
C LEU A 64 8.26 11.43 7.00
N PHE A 65 9.02 11.69 5.93
CA PHE A 65 9.90 10.69 5.33
C PHE A 65 10.97 10.21 6.31
N LYS A 66 11.66 11.14 6.98
CA LYS A 66 12.68 10.81 7.99
C LYS A 66 12.10 10.08 9.18
N GLU A 67 10.92 10.47 9.66
CA GLU A 67 10.21 9.77 10.73
C GLU A 67 9.87 8.33 10.34
N ASN A 68 9.45 8.13 9.09
CA ASN A 68 9.06 6.82 8.57
C ASN A 68 10.22 5.95 8.09
N LEU A 69 11.45 6.49 7.97
CA LEU A 69 12.60 5.77 7.39
C LEU A 69 12.83 4.39 7.99
N ARG A 70 12.74 4.26 9.31
CA ARG A 70 12.92 2.98 10.00
C ARG A 70 11.61 2.18 10.12
N PRO A 71 10.53 2.71 10.74
CA PRO A 71 9.34 1.90 11.01
C PRO A 71 8.66 1.40 9.72
N ALA A 72 8.57 2.24 8.69
CA ALA A 72 7.94 1.83 7.43
C ALA A 72 8.80 0.79 6.69
N ASN A 73 10.12 0.95 6.67
CA ASN A 73 11.00 -0.06 6.07
C ASN A 73 10.93 -1.40 6.79
N GLN A 74 10.85 -1.41 8.13
CA GLN A 74 10.73 -2.67 8.87
C GLN A 74 9.48 -3.45 8.45
N VAL A 75 8.33 -2.78 8.34
CA VAL A 75 7.09 -3.43 7.93
C VAL A 75 7.11 -3.81 6.45
N PHE A 76 7.53 -2.89 5.58
CA PHE A 76 7.64 -3.12 4.13
C PHE A 76 8.52 -4.33 3.82
N TYR A 77 9.75 -4.37 4.36
CA TYR A 77 10.68 -5.46 4.10
C TYR A 77 10.27 -6.77 4.75
N THR A 78 9.45 -6.74 5.80
CA THR A 78 8.90 -7.97 6.37
C THR A 78 7.96 -8.65 5.38
N PHE A 79 6.99 -7.90 4.84
CA PHE A 79 6.08 -8.45 3.83
C PHE A 79 6.82 -8.77 2.53
N PHE A 80 7.72 -7.91 2.08
CA PHE A 80 8.52 -8.14 0.87
C PHE A 80 9.42 -9.38 0.99
N ALA A 81 10.06 -9.61 2.15
CA ALA A 81 10.87 -10.81 2.37
C ALA A 81 10.01 -12.08 2.38
N ILE A 82 8.82 -12.03 2.98
CA ILE A 82 7.86 -13.14 2.94
C ILE A 82 7.48 -13.44 1.48
N GLU A 83 7.11 -12.43 0.69
CA GLU A 83 6.82 -12.61 -0.74
C GLU A 83 8.02 -13.21 -1.50
N GLY A 84 9.23 -12.72 -1.25
CA GLY A 84 10.45 -13.26 -1.87
C GLY A 84 10.68 -14.73 -1.57
N VAL A 85 10.49 -15.15 -0.31
CA VAL A 85 10.60 -16.56 0.10
C VAL A 85 9.52 -17.41 -0.57
N LEU A 86 8.28 -16.94 -0.62
CA LEU A 86 7.16 -17.66 -1.25
C LEU A 86 7.36 -17.80 -2.76
N LEU A 87 7.74 -16.73 -3.46
CA LEU A 87 8.02 -16.73 -4.89
C LEU A 87 9.19 -17.66 -5.22
N TYR A 88 10.27 -17.58 -4.46
CA TYR A 88 11.42 -18.46 -4.67
C TYR A 88 11.06 -19.93 -4.39
N GLY A 89 10.29 -20.19 -3.32
CA GLY A 89 9.77 -21.53 -3.02
C GLY A 89 8.89 -22.09 -4.14
N MET A 90 7.99 -21.27 -4.70
CA MET A 90 7.18 -21.66 -5.87
C MET A 90 8.03 -21.95 -7.10
N TYR A 91 9.02 -21.09 -7.39
CA TYR A 91 9.95 -21.29 -8.49
C TYR A 91 10.69 -22.64 -8.39
N LEU A 92 11.14 -23.02 -7.20
CA LEU A 92 11.79 -24.31 -6.97
C LEU A 92 10.84 -25.49 -7.17
N ILE A 93 9.60 -25.40 -6.64
CA ILE A 93 8.65 -26.51 -6.72
C ILE A 93 8.20 -26.76 -8.17
N VAL A 94 7.91 -25.71 -8.94
CA VAL A 94 7.43 -25.84 -10.33
C VAL A 94 8.44 -26.55 -11.24
N GLN A 95 9.72 -26.56 -10.88
CA GLN A 95 10.78 -27.27 -11.63
C GLN A 95 10.77 -28.78 -11.42
N ILE A 96 10.06 -29.30 -10.41
CA ILE A 96 10.04 -30.73 -10.11
C ILE A 96 9.09 -31.43 -11.10
N PRO A 97 9.57 -32.41 -11.89
CA PRO A 97 8.71 -33.17 -12.78
C PRO A 97 7.76 -34.06 -11.97
N HIS A 98 6.53 -34.22 -12.47
CA HIS A 98 5.49 -35.06 -11.85
C HIS A 98 5.18 -34.70 -10.39
N LEU A 99 4.71 -33.48 -10.16
CA LEU A 99 4.32 -33.00 -8.83
C LEU A 99 3.34 -33.97 -8.15
N ASN A 100 3.68 -34.36 -6.92
CA ASN A 100 2.78 -35.15 -6.09
C ASN A 100 1.72 -34.24 -5.43
N PHE A 101 0.69 -34.87 -4.86
CA PHE A 101 -0.42 -34.17 -4.22
C PHE A 101 0.04 -33.18 -3.13
N PHE A 102 1.05 -33.55 -2.31
CA PHE A 102 1.57 -32.68 -1.26
C PHE A 102 2.25 -31.43 -1.83
N GLN A 103 3.05 -31.56 -2.87
CA GLN A 103 3.70 -30.43 -3.55
C GLN A 103 2.67 -29.47 -4.16
N ILE A 104 1.57 -30.02 -4.71
CA ILE A 104 0.44 -29.21 -5.19
C ILE A 104 -0.19 -28.43 -4.03
N LEU A 105 -0.40 -29.05 -2.86
CA LEU A 105 -0.91 -28.34 -1.68
C LEU A 105 0.03 -27.22 -1.22
N VAL A 106 1.35 -27.44 -1.24
CA VAL A 106 2.33 -26.39 -0.90
C VAL A 106 2.28 -25.24 -1.91
N LEU A 107 2.11 -25.52 -3.20
CA LEU A 107 1.93 -24.46 -4.21
C LEU A 107 0.66 -23.65 -3.97
N LEU A 108 -0.47 -24.30 -3.69
CA LEU A 108 -1.72 -23.61 -3.39
C LEU A 108 -1.60 -22.76 -2.13
N PHE A 109 -0.96 -23.28 -1.08
CA PHE A 109 -0.67 -22.53 0.14
C PHE A 109 0.20 -21.30 -0.17
N ASN A 110 1.31 -21.47 -0.88
CA ASN A 110 2.18 -20.35 -1.26
C ASN A 110 1.43 -19.29 -2.05
N LEU A 111 0.57 -19.69 -3.00
CA LEU A 111 -0.22 -18.76 -3.80
C LEU A 111 -1.17 -17.92 -2.92
N VAL A 112 -1.81 -18.52 -1.92
CA VAL A 112 -2.67 -17.78 -0.98
C VAL A 112 -1.85 -16.77 -0.20
N PHE A 113 -0.72 -17.17 0.37
CA PHE A 113 0.10 -16.25 1.18
C PHE A 113 0.76 -15.15 0.35
N LEU A 114 1.06 -15.42 -0.93
CA LEU A 114 1.54 -14.42 -1.88
C LEU A 114 0.50 -13.31 -2.12
N LEU A 115 -0.80 -13.65 -2.07
CA LEU A 115 -1.87 -12.65 -2.15
C LEU A 115 -2.09 -11.94 -0.83
N VAL A 116 -1.89 -12.61 0.31
CA VAL A 116 -2.14 -12.04 1.64
C VAL A 116 -1.11 -10.96 2.01
N ALA A 117 0.17 -11.16 1.73
CA ALA A 117 1.23 -10.20 2.11
C ALA A 117 1.01 -8.76 1.57
N PRO A 118 0.72 -8.53 0.28
CA PRO A 118 0.52 -7.19 -0.25
C PRO A 118 -0.80 -6.56 0.26
N LEU A 119 -1.82 -7.38 0.52
CA LEU A 119 -3.08 -6.92 1.13
C LEU A 119 -2.86 -6.45 2.57
N ALA A 120 -2.10 -7.21 3.36
CA ALA A 120 -1.74 -6.82 4.71
C ALA A 120 -0.92 -5.51 4.71
N TYR A 121 0.01 -5.36 3.77
CA TYR A 121 0.76 -4.10 3.63
C TYR A 121 -0.15 -2.90 3.32
N ALA A 122 -1.15 -3.07 2.45
CA ALA A 122 -2.12 -2.01 2.18
C ALA A 122 -2.96 -1.62 3.41
N VAL A 123 -3.36 -2.61 4.24
CA VAL A 123 -4.01 -2.33 5.53
C VAL A 123 -3.06 -1.58 6.46
N TYR A 124 -1.80 -1.99 6.55
CA TYR A 124 -0.78 -1.28 7.34
C TYR A 124 -0.67 0.20 6.95
N LEU A 125 -0.61 0.49 5.65
CA LEU A 125 -0.54 1.86 5.14
C LEU A 125 -1.69 2.74 5.62
N LYS A 126 -2.91 2.18 5.74
CA LYS A 126 -4.04 2.89 6.34
C LYS A 126 -3.85 3.11 7.83
N LEU A 127 -3.50 2.06 8.57
CA LEU A 127 -3.49 2.08 10.03
C LEU A 127 -2.36 2.94 10.61
N GLN A 128 -1.19 2.93 9.97
CA GLN A 128 0.00 3.63 10.47
C GLN A 128 -0.19 5.15 10.56
N VAL A 129 -1.12 5.71 9.78
CA VAL A 129 -1.42 7.14 9.80
C VAL A 129 -2.26 7.55 11.01
N HIS A 130 -3.03 6.61 11.58
CA HIS A 130 -4.02 6.91 12.61
C HIS A 130 -3.62 6.38 13.99
N PHE A 131 -2.62 5.51 14.07
CA PHE A 131 -2.20 4.88 15.31
C PHE A 131 -0.67 4.93 15.45
N ASP A 132 -0.20 5.22 16.66
CA ASP A 132 1.20 5.02 17.03
C ASP A 132 1.43 3.52 17.30
N LEU A 133 1.95 2.83 16.29
CA LEU A 133 2.09 1.38 16.30
C LEU A 133 3.54 0.96 16.51
N SER A 134 3.77 0.10 17.51
CA SER A 134 4.99 -0.69 17.56
C SER A 134 5.05 -1.64 16.37
N TYR A 135 6.26 -2.00 15.93
CA TYR A 135 6.47 -2.91 14.78
C TYR A 135 5.64 -4.21 14.87
N ALA A 136 5.61 -4.86 16.04
CA ALA A 136 4.82 -6.08 16.24
C ALA A 136 3.31 -5.84 16.09
N ASN A 137 2.82 -4.70 16.60
CA ASN A 137 1.42 -4.32 16.46
C ASN A 137 1.08 -3.93 15.01
N SER A 138 2.01 -3.29 14.28
CA SER A 138 1.84 -3.01 12.86
C SER A 138 1.54 -4.29 12.09
N ILE A 139 2.41 -5.30 12.20
CA ILE A 139 2.24 -6.59 11.52
C ILE A 139 0.94 -7.28 11.95
N LYS A 140 0.72 -7.40 13.26
CA LYS A 140 -0.46 -8.08 13.82
C LYS A 140 -1.76 -7.42 13.37
N LEU A 141 -1.87 -6.10 13.48
CA LEU A 141 -3.08 -5.37 13.11
C LEU A 141 -3.31 -5.35 11.61
N SER A 142 -2.27 -5.31 10.76
CA SER A 142 -2.46 -5.44 9.32
C SER A 142 -3.07 -6.78 8.93
N LEU A 143 -2.64 -7.88 9.55
CA LEU A 143 -3.19 -9.20 9.30
C LEU A 143 -4.62 -9.34 9.83
N ILE A 144 -4.89 -8.87 11.05
CA ILE A 144 -6.24 -8.90 11.63
C ILE A 144 -7.18 -8.01 10.83
N GLY A 145 -6.76 -6.79 10.48
CA GLY A 145 -7.57 -5.80 9.80
C GLY A 145 -8.09 -6.29 8.45
N MET A 146 -7.29 -7.05 7.71
CA MET A 146 -7.72 -7.71 6.47
C MET A 146 -8.89 -8.70 6.69
N LEU A 147 -8.95 -9.35 7.86
CA LEU A 147 -9.97 -10.35 8.20
C LEU A 147 -11.22 -9.75 8.86
N LEU A 148 -11.18 -8.47 9.26
CA LEU A 148 -12.32 -7.80 9.90
C LEU A 148 -13.47 -7.53 8.92
N ASP A 149 -13.16 -7.17 7.68
CA ASP A 149 -14.15 -7.01 6.62
C ASP A 149 -13.55 -7.42 5.27
N ILE A 150 -14.18 -8.40 4.63
CA ILE A 150 -13.76 -8.92 3.33
C ILE A 150 -14.09 -7.96 2.17
N ARG A 151 -15.07 -7.06 2.34
CA ARG A 151 -15.53 -6.17 1.26
C ARG A 151 -14.46 -5.15 0.84
N PRO A 152 -13.77 -4.45 1.77
CA PRO A 152 -12.61 -3.61 1.42
C PRO A 152 -11.52 -4.39 0.69
N VAL A 153 -11.21 -5.60 1.15
CA VAL A 153 -10.17 -6.45 0.55
C VAL A 153 -10.51 -6.83 -0.89
N LEU A 154 -11.75 -7.25 -1.16
CA LEU A 154 -12.19 -7.55 -2.52
C LEU A 154 -12.14 -6.32 -3.43
N LYS A 155 -12.55 -5.15 -2.93
CA LYS A 155 -12.44 -3.89 -3.68
C LYS A 155 -10.99 -3.53 -3.96
N LEU A 156 -10.09 -3.72 -2.99
CA LEU A 156 -8.66 -3.47 -3.17
C LEU A 156 -8.09 -4.35 -4.30
N ILE A 157 -8.41 -5.65 -4.30
CA ILE A 157 -7.96 -6.60 -5.34
C ILE A 157 -8.44 -6.12 -6.71
N LEU A 158 -9.73 -5.84 -6.85
CA LEU A 158 -10.32 -5.41 -8.13
C LEU A 158 -9.75 -4.06 -8.60
N GLY A 159 -9.61 -3.09 -7.71
CA GLY A 159 -9.07 -1.78 -8.08
C GLY A 159 -7.59 -1.83 -8.41
N THR A 160 -6.79 -2.60 -7.66
CA THR A 160 -5.36 -2.79 -7.96
C THR A 160 -5.18 -3.53 -9.29
N ALA A 161 -6.00 -4.54 -9.57
CA ALA A 161 -6.01 -5.22 -10.88
C ALA A 161 -6.35 -4.26 -12.02
N LEU A 162 -7.37 -3.41 -11.85
CA LEU A 162 -7.74 -2.39 -12.84
C LEU A 162 -6.60 -1.40 -13.08
N LEU A 163 -5.96 -0.91 -12.02
CA LEU A 163 -4.80 -0.03 -12.14
C LEU A 163 -3.60 -0.73 -12.82
N GLY A 164 -3.43 -2.03 -12.58
CA GLY A 164 -2.46 -2.87 -13.29
C GLY A 164 -2.72 -2.94 -14.80
N VAL A 165 -3.98 -3.16 -15.20
CA VAL A 165 -4.39 -3.14 -16.60
C VAL A 165 -4.12 -1.78 -17.24
N ILE A 166 -4.48 -0.68 -16.56
CA ILE A 166 -4.20 0.68 -17.07
C ILE A 166 -2.69 0.90 -17.19
N SER A 167 -1.90 0.46 -16.21
CA SER A 167 -0.44 0.58 -16.24
C SER A 167 0.19 -0.19 -17.40
N TYR A 168 -0.38 -1.34 -17.78
CA TYR A 168 0.09 -2.12 -18.92
C TYR A 168 -0.10 -1.36 -20.25
N TYR A 169 -1.26 -0.75 -20.47
CA TYR A 169 -1.54 0.00 -21.69
C TYR A 169 -0.93 1.40 -21.71
N MET A 170 -0.76 2.02 -20.53
CA MET A 170 -0.32 3.41 -20.37
C MET A 170 0.74 3.51 -19.24
N PRO A 171 1.95 2.94 -19.43
CA PRO A 171 2.96 2.84 -18.37
C PRO A 171 3.42 4.19 -17.83
N ALA A 172 3.37 5.25 -18.64
CA ALA A 172 3.68 6.60 -18.20
C ALA A 172 2.81 7.04 -17.00
N LEU A 173 1.54 6.61 -16.94
CA LEU A 173 0.65 6.99 -15.85
C LEU A 173 1.11 6.44 -14.50
N LEU A 174 1.89 5.35 -14.46
CA LEU A 174 2.49 4.85 -13.23
C LEU A 174 3.46 5.86 -12.61
N PHE A 175 4.23 6.56 -13.44
CA PHE A 175 5.18 7.57 -13.00
C PHE A 175 4.54 8.91 -12.65
N PHE A 176 3.35 9.19 -13.20
CA PHE A 176 2.74 10.50 -13.08
C PHE A 176 1.51 10.55 -12.17
N VAL A 177 0.69 9.49 -12.05
CA VAL A 177 -0.64 9.58 -11.40
C VAL A 177 -1.00 8.34 -10.57
N LEU A 178 -0.74 7.14 -11.09
CA LEU A 178 -1.39 5.94 -10.56
C LEU A 178 -0.92 5.55 -9.16
N ILE A 179 0.30 5.90 -8.77
CA ILE A 179 0.77 5.68 -7.40
C ILE A 179 -0.08 6.49 -6.42
N GLY A 180 -0.26 7.80 -6.67
CA GLY A 180 -1.11 8.65 -5.84
C GLY A 180 -2.56 8.15 -5.82
N VAL A 181 -3.11 7.77 -6.97
CA VAL A 181 -4.46 7.20 -7.06
C VAL A 181 -4.59 5.92 -6.25
N TRP A 182 -3.61 5.01 -6.32
CA TRP A 182 -3.62 3.77 -5.55
C TRP A 182 -3.59 4.04 -4.04
N HIS A 183 -2.79 5.00 -3.58
CA HIS A 183 -2.74 5.36 -2.15
C HIS A 183 -4.05 6.01 -1.66
N PHE A 184 -4.67 6.89 -2.46
CA PHE A 184 -6.00 7.43 -2.11
C PHE A 184 -7.05 6.32 -2.07
N PHE A 185 -7.00 5.41 -3.03
CA PHE A 185 -7.89 4.27 -3.09
C PHE A 185 -7.75 3.36 -1.87
N VAL A 186 -6.53 3.04 -1.45
CA VAL A 186 -6.24 2.30 -0.21
C VAL A 186 -6.79 3.06 0.99
N ASN A 187 -6.50 4.35 1.11
CA ASN A 187 -6.96 5.15 2.24
C ASN A 187 -8.48 5.12 2.40
N ASP A 188 -9.20 5.35 1.30
CA ASP A 188 -10.66 5.47 1.29
C ASP A 188 -11.35 4.11 1.48
N ILE A 189 -10.79 3.03 0.93
CA ILE A 189 -11.39 1.68 1.01
C ILE A 189 -11.30 1.08 2.40
N PHE A 190 -10.20 1.30 3.10
CA PHE A 190 -9.96 0.72 4.42
C PHE A 190 -10.48 1.57 5.58
N ASP A 191 -11.21 2.66 5.31
CA ASP A 191 -11.93 3.41 6.34
C ASP A 191 -12.78 2.52 7.26
N PRO A 192 -13.60 1.56 6.77
CA PRO A 192 -14.38 0.69 7.64
C PRO A 192 -13.51 -0.20 8.54
N VAL A 193 -12.35 -0.65 8.05
CA VAL A 193 -11.41 -1.46 8.84
C VAL A 193 -10.79 -0.61 9.95
N TYR A 194 -10.37 0.62 9.62
CA TYR A 194 -9.89 1.59 10.60
C TYR A 194 -10.93 1.84 11.71
N GLN A 195 -12.19 2.14 11.35
CA GLN A 195 -13.24 2.42 12.32
C GLN A 195 -13.50 1.22 13.26
N ASN A 196 -13.58 0.01 12.71
CA ASN A 196 -13.75 -1.21 13.52
C ASN A 196 -12.60 -1.44 14.52
N ILE A 197 -11.36 -1.10 14.14
CA ILE A 197 -10.21 -1.22 15.04
C ILE A 197 -10.27 -0.12 16.10
N HIS A 198 -10.58 1.11 15.70
CA HIS A 198 -10.69 2.24 16.60
C HIS A 198 -11.74 2.00 17.70
N GLU A 199 -12.94 1.55 17.33
CA GLU A 199 -14.01 1.23 18.27
C GLU A 199 -13.59 0.18 19.31
N LYS A 200 -12.83 -0.84 18.91
CA LYS A 200 -12.35 -1.91 19.80
C LYS A 200 -11.18 -1.52 20.71
N LEU A 201 -10.48 -0.43 20.39
CA LEU A 201 -9.36 0.08 21.20
C LEU A 201 -9.82 1.11 22.24
N VAL A 202 -10.95 1.77 21.99
CA VAL A 202 -11.53 2.79 22.89
C VAL A 202 -12.56 2.19 23.87
N SER A 203 -13.07 0.98 23.59
CA SER A 203 -13.95 0.21 24.49
C SER A 203 -13.19 -0.48 25.62
#